data_AF-A0A1G3PS04-F1
#
_entry.id   AF-A0A1G3PS04-F1
#
_cell.length_a   1.000
_cell.length_b   1.000
_cell.length_c   1.000
_cell.angle_alpha   90.00
_cell.angle_beta   90.00
_cell.angle_gamma   90.00
#
_symmetry.space_group_name_H-M   'P 1'
#
loop_
_entity.id
_entity.type
_entity.pdbx_description
1 polymer ?
#
loop_
_entity_poly.entity_id
_entity_poly.type
_entity_poly.pdbx_seq_one_letter_code
_entity_poly.pdbx_strand_id
1 'polypeptide(L)'
;MNEKVQPTWFMLFMAAIAITAPLFASSPAVTILPEAMPQIVKNLENTGYLLQTAQGYLNDLRENLQRIREIMVKGANGIYDKVDREIMITKMQELFDHCLRILEHAQFNAMCVFYNPETKESFNIYPVTLSPSEPTYKITIQSKNFGFKVLDELSKSLRPDVEYMNMGIGLVDVLLEAVCMEAAKIAAYQSRVEFAVKFASVIQTGNYNDAFIKGMTGLNIEIETRIFTLAVMSANGIYSSVDRQQIQLELNELFDELKRYEKITGVKNMSGELKAPSVLTQKDSEKLMLLMAEKFAKHKGNEN
;
A
#
# COMPACT_ATOMS: atom_id res chain seq x y z
N MET A 1 -58.71 -22.32 -17.66
CA MET A 1 -57.25 -22.22 -17.35
C MET A 1 -56.80 -20.84 -17.81
N ASN A 2 -57.19 -19.79 -17.09
CA ASN A 2 -56.40 -19.09 -16.06
C ASN A 2 -55.25 -18.25 -16.65
N GLU A 3 -55.61 -17.19 -17.37
CA GLU A 3 -54.73 -16.05 -17.67
C GLU A 3 -54.45 -15.30 -16.36
N LYS A 4 -53.22 -15.37 -15.87
CA LYS A 4 -52.76 -14.51 -14.78
C LYS A 4 -52.33 -13.15 -15.35
N VAL A 5 -53.23 -12.18 -15.31
CA VAL A 5 -52.92 -10.75 -15.46
C VAL A 5 -52.10 -10.31 -14.26
N GLN A 6 -50.85 -9.89 -14.47
CA GLN A 6 -50.03 -9.20 -13.46
C GLN A 6 -50.40 -7.71 -13.44
N PRO A 7 -50.47 -7.04 -12.27
CA PRO A 7 -51.01 -5.69 -12.18
C PRO A 7 -50.02 -4.64 -12.69
N THR A 8 -50.49 -3.85 -13.66
CA THR A 8 -49.81 -2.76 -14.38
C THR A 8 -49.45 -1.54 -13.50
N TRP A 9 -49.68 -1.59 -12.20
CA TRP A 9 -49.36 -0.50 -11.26
C TRP A 9 -47.90 -0.47 -10.79
N PHE A 10 -47.12 -1.52 -11.02
CA PHE A 10 -45.68 -1.54 -10.67
C PHE A 10 -44.78 -0.87 -11.72
N MET A 11 -45.26 -0.67 -12.96
CA MET A 11 -44.47 0.00 -14.02
C MET A 11 -44.58 1.53 -14.01
N LEU A 12 -45.59 2.10 -13.34
CA LEU A 12 -45.83 3.55 -13.32
C LEU A 12 -44.96 4.31 -12.31
N PHE A 13 -44.29 3.63 -11.39
CA PHE A 13 -43.38 4.28 -10.42
C PHE A 13 -41.94 4.45 -10.92
N MET A 14 -41.56 3.80 -12.04
CA MET A 14 -40.23 3.95 -12.65
C MET A 14 -40.14 5.08 -13.69
N ALA A 15 -41.26 5.73 -14.04
CA ALA A 15 -41.32 6.71 -15.14
C ALA A 15 -41.34 8.18 -14.68
N ALA A 16 -41.27 8.48 -13.37
CA ALA A 16 -41.50 9.82 -12.83
C ALA A 16 -40.25 10.59 -12.34
N ILE A 17 -39.02 10.16 -12.66
CA ILE A 17 -37.79 10.94 -12.38
C ILE A 17 -36.90 11.02 -13.63
N ALA A 18 -37.48 11.36 -14.77
CA ALA A 18 -36.75 11.51 -16.04
C ALA A 18 -36.99 12.85 -16.75
N ILE A 19 -37.46 13.88 -16.03
CA ILE A 19 -37.70 15.21 -16.60
C ILE A 19 -37.09 16.28 -15.67
N THR A 20 -35.75 16.38 -15.69
CA THR A 20 -34.91 17.58 -15.39
C THR A 20 -33.43 17.21 -15.20
N ALA A 21 -32.83 16.42 -16.10
CA ALA A 21 -31.37 16.26 -16.15
C ALA A 21 -30.83 17.02 -17.38
N PRO A 22 -29.95 18.02 -17.22
CA PRO A 22 -29.30 18.67 -18.36
C PRO A 22 -28.45 17.66 -19.14
N LEU A 23 -28.37 17.87 -20.46
CA LEU A 23 -27.66 17.06 -21.44
C LEU A 23 -26.14 16.94 -21.15
N PHE A 24 -25.75 16.05 -20.23
CA PHE A 24 -24.41 15.50 -20.14
C PHE A 24 -24.52 13.98 -19.95
N ALA A 25 -25.03 13.32 -20.99
CA ALA A 25 -24.97 11.87 -21.12
C ALA A 25 -24.02 11.56 -22.30
N SER A 26 -22.74 11.35 -22.01
CA SER A 26 -21.81 10.65 -22.90
C SER A 26 -20.99 9.62 -22.12
N SER A 27 -21.40 8.35 -22.29
CA SER A 27 -20.71 7.10 -21.90
C SER A 27 -20.71 6.73 -20.41
N PRO A 28 -20.79 5.42 -20.06
CA PRO A 28 -21.55 4.94 -18.91
C PRO A 28 -20.83 5.31 -17.62
N ALA A 29 -21.26 6.39 -16.98
CA ALA A 29 -20.98 6.58 -15.58
C ALA A 29 -21.59 5.38 -14.86
N VAL A 30 -20.71 4.53 -14.33
CA VAL A 30 -21.03 3.55 -13.30
C VAL A 30 -22.16 4.09 -12.43
N THR A 31 -23.23 3.31 -12.23
CA THR A 31 -24.28 3.68 -11.29
C THR A 31 -23.68 3.67 -9.88
N ILE A 32 -23.19 4.83 -9.46
CA ILE A 32 -22.76 5.07 -8.09
C ILE A 32 -24.02 4.99 -7.25
N LEU A 33 -24.12 3.99 -6.37
CA LEU A 33 -25.22 3.87 -5.41
C LEU A 33 -24.89 4.77 -4.21
N PRO A 34 -25.52 5.96 -4.06
CA PRO A 34 -25.16 6.91 -3.00
C PRO A 34 -25.36 6.32 -1.61
N GLU A 35 -26.31 5.39 -1.47
CA GLU A 35 -26.64 4.68 -0.23
C GLU A 35 -25.54 3.71 0.23
N ALA A 36 -24.74 3.16 -0.71
CA ALA A 36 -23.66 2.22 -0.39
C ALA A 36 -22.34 2.93 -0.02
N MET A 37 -22.18 4.19 -0.43
CA MET A 37 -20.94 4.96 -0.26
C MET A 37 -20.51 5.14 1.20
N PRO A 38 -21.40 5.44 2.17
CA PRO A 38 -21.00 5.58 3.57
C PRO A 38 -20.36 4.29 4.13
N GLN A 39 -20.88 3.13 3.75
CA GLN A 39 -20.32 1.84 4.18
C GLN A 39 -18.96 1.57 3.53
N ILE A 40 -18.79 1.97 2.27
CA ILE A 40 -17.51 1.86 1.56
C ILE A 40 -16.46 2.75 2.23
N VAL A 41 -16.77 4.01 2.52
CA VAL A 41 -15.87 4.93 3.23
C VAL A 41 -15.43 4.32 4.56
N LYS A 42 -16.37 3.84 5.38
CA LYS A 42 -16.07 3.18 6.65
C LYS A 42 -15.18 1.95 6.50
N ASN A 43 -15.41 1.13 5.47
CA ASN A 43 -14.57 -0.04 5.20
C ASN A 43 -13.14 0.36 4.78
N LEU A 44 -12.99 1.44 4.01
CA LEU A 44 -11.70 2.00 3.63
C LEU A 44 -10.96 2.60 4.83
N GLU A 45 -11.65 3.32 5.71
CA GLU A 45 -11.07 3.82 6.96
C GLU A 45 -10.58 2.68 7.86
N ASN A 46 -11.40 1.63 8.03
CA ASN A 46 -11.00 0.41 8.74
C ASN A 46 -9.76 -0.25 8.11
N THR A 47 -9.67 -0.22 6.78
CA THR A 47 -8.49 -0.69 6.05
C THR A 47 -7.27 0.18 6.35
N GLY A 48 -7.44 1.50 6.43
CA GLY A 48 -6.40 2.43 6.85
C GLY A 48 -5.87 2.10 8.25
N TYR A 49 -6.76 1.86 9.22
CA TYR A 49 -6.36 1.45 10.57
C TYR A 49 -5.65 0.09 10.59
N LEU A 50 -6.10 -0.89 9.78
CA LEU A 50 -5.40 -2.17 9.61
C LEU A 50 -3.97 -1.96 9.14
N LEU A 51 -3.78 -1.18 8.07
CA LEU A 51 -2.45 -0.93 7.49
C LEU A 51 -1.56 -0.14 8.48
N GLN A 52 -2.12 0.83 9.20
CA GLN A 52 -1.38 1.57 10.24
C GLN A 52 -0.92 0.65 11.38
N THR A 53 -1.79 -0.25 11.82
CA THR A 53 -1.46 -1.26 12.83
C THR A 53 -0.34 -2.18 12.33
N ALA A 54 -0.45 -2.67 11.10
CA ALA A 54 0.58 -3.50 10.49
C ALA A 54 1.93 -2.77 10.36
N GLN A 55 1.91 -1.49 9.97
CA GLN A 55 3.12 -0.67 9.91
C GLN A 55 3.77 -0.48 11.29
N GLY A 56 2.97 -0.34 12.35
CA GLY A 56 3.44 -0.30 13.73
C GLY A 56 4.23 -1.56 14.10
N TYR A 57 3.67 -2.73 13.83
CA TYR A 57 4.36 -4.00 14.07
C TYR A 57 5.65 -4.17 13.25
N LEU A 58 5.67 -3.74 11.98
CA LEU A 58 6.90 -3.78 11.18
C LEU A 58 7.98 -2.83 11.71
N ASN A 59 7.59 -1.67 12.25
CA ASN A 59 8.53 -0.76 12.89
C ASN A 59 9.16 -1.40 14.14
N ASP A 60 8.35 -2.05 14.98
CA ASP A 60 8.84 -2.78 16.16
C ASP A 60 9.79 -3.91 15.77
N LEU A 61 9.47 -4.66 14.70
CA LEU A 61 10.36 -5.69 14.15
C LEU A 61 11.70 -5.10 13.70
N ARG A 62 11.67 -4.01 12.93
CA ARG A 62 12.87 -3.32 12.44
C ARG A 62 13.74 -2.83 13.59
N GLU A 63 13.16 -2.22 14.62
CA GLU A 63 13.90 -1.74 15.79
C GLU A 63 14.57 -2.88 16.56
N ASN A 64 13.87 -3.99 16.78
CA ASN A 64 14.44 -5.15 17.46
C ASN A 64 15.56 -5.81 16.64
N LEU A 65 15.40 -5.93 15.32
CA LEU A 65 16.44 -6.44 14.43
C LEU A 65 17.68 -5.52 14.43
N GLN A 66 17.50 -4.19 14.41
CA GLN A 66 18.64 -3.26 14.53
C GLN A 66 19.35 -3.41 15.88
N ARG A 67 18.61 -3.58 16.98
CA ARG A 67 19.23 -3.85 18.30
C ARG A 67 20.00 -5.17 18.32
N ILE A 68 19.47 -6.23 17.69
CA ILE A 68 20.19 -7.50 17.53
C ILE A 68 21.50 -7.24 16.76
N ARG A 69 21.43 -6.51 15.63
CA ARG A 69 22.60 -6.14 14.84
C ARG A 69 23.65 -5.39 15.67
N GLU A 70 23.24 -4.40 16.46
CA GLU A 70 24.12 -3.65 17.34
C GLU A 70 24.82 -4.55 18.37
N ILE A 71 24.09 -5.50 18.95
CA ILE A 71 24.67 -6.45 19.92
C ILE A 71 25.62 -7.41 19.21
N MET A 72 25.29 -7.91 18.02
CA MET A 72 26.18 -8.77 17.24
C MET A 72 27.49 -8.08 16.87
N VAL A 73 27.43 -6.82 16.43
CA VAL A 73 28.62 -6.00 16.13
C VAL A 73 29.48 -5.81 17.39
N LYS A 74 28.86 -5.61 18.56
CA LYS A 74 29.58 -5.55 19.84
C LYS A 74 30.21 -6.90 20.19
N GLY A 75 29.47 -8.00 20.10
CA GLY A 75 29.94 -9.35 20.44
C GLY A 75 31.00 -9.91 19.49
N ALA A 76 31.01 -9.47 18.23
CA ALA A 76 32.05 -9.77 17.25
C ALA A 76 33.39 -9.08 17.56
N ASN A 77 33.40 -8.10 18.47
CA ASN A 77 34.65 -7.51 18.94
C ASN A 77 35.44 -8.51 19.81
N GLY A 78 36.74 -8.62 19.55
CA GLY A 78 37.63 -9.58 20.21
C GLY A 78 37.94 -9.27 21.67
N ILE A 79 37.57 -8.08 22.18
CA ILE A 79 37.88 -7.65 23.56
C ILE A 79 37.00 -8.29 24.63
N TYR A 80 35.82 -8.78 24.26
CA TYR A 80 34.88 -9.38 25.21
C TYR A 80 35.28 -10.81 25.54
N ASP A 81 35.08 -11.22 26.78
CA ASP A 81 35.29 -12.60 27.17
C ASP A 81 34.09 -13.48 26.76
N LYS A 82 34.15 -14.78 27.06
CA LYS A 82 33.06 -15.70 26.71
C LYS A 82 31.81 -15.45 27.55
N VAL A 83 31.96 -15.05 28.81
CA VAL A 83 30.85 -14.84 29.74
C VAL A 83 30.03 -13.61 29.32
N ASP A 84 30.70 -12.53 28.93
CA ASP A 84 30.09 -11.34 28.36
C ASP A 84 29.30 -11.66 27.09
N ARG A 85 29.85 -12.50 26.20
CA ARG A 85 29.15 -12.94 24.99
C ARG A 85 27.93 -13.79 25.31
N GLU A 86 27.95 -14.64 26.32
CA GLU A 86 26.79 -15.43 26.74
C GLU A 86 25.64 -14.52 27.19
N ILE A 87 25.92 -13.45 27.96
CA ILE A 87 24.92 -12.45 28.35
C ILE A 87 24.33 -11.74 27.12
N MET A 88 25.18 -11.38 26.16
CA MET A 88 24.75 -10.77 24.91
C MET A 88 23.84 -11.70 24.09
N ILE A 89 24.16 -12.99 24.02
CA ILE A 89 23.34 -13.99 23.33
C ILE A 89 21.95 -14.09 23.98
N THR A 90 21.87 -14.20 25.30
CA THR A 90 20.57 -14.26 26.00
C THR A 90 19.71 -13.06 25.67
N LYS A 91 20.29 -11.86 25.67
CA LYS A 91 19.57 -10.63 25.28
C LYS A 91 19.09 -10.67 23.82
N MET A 92 19.90 -11.19 22.90
CA MET A 92 19.49 -11.31 21.50
C MET A 92 18.42 -12.38 21.30
N GLN A 93 18.44 -13.47 22.06
CA GLN A 93 17.38 -14.49 22.04
C GLN A 93 16.04 -13.88 22.49
N GLU A 94 16.03 -13.10 23.57
CA GLU A 94 14.81 -12.39 24.01
C GLU A 94 14.25 -11.45 22.92
N LEU A 95 15.13 -10.70 22.24
CA LEU A 95 14.73 -9.82 21.14
C LEU A 95 14.22 -10.62 19.94
N PHE A 96 14.87 -11.74 19.61
CA PHE A 96 14.49 -12.61 18.50
C PHE A 96 13.14 -13.30 18.76
N ASP A 97 12.93 -13.81 19.96
CA ASP A 97 11.66 -14.40 20.40
C ASP A 97 10.53 -13.37 20.36
N HIS A 98 10.82 -12.11 20.71
CA HIS A 98 9.86 -11.03 20.55
C HIS A 98 9.52 -10.79 19.08
N CYS A 99 10.49 -10.81 18.17
CA CYS A 99 10.24 -10.73 16.73
C CYS A 99 9.34 -11.87 16.23
N LEU A 100 9.63 -13.11 16.62
CA LEU A 100 8.78 -14.27 16.26
C LEU A 100 7.36 -14.10 16.78
N ARG A 101 7.19 -13.63 18.03
CA ARG A 101 5.89 -13.35 18.61
C ARG A 101 5.10 -12.33 17.79
N ILE A 102 5.73 -11.26 17.29
CA ILE A 102 5.05 -10.28 16.45
C ILE A 102 4.58 -10.93 15.15
N LEU A 103 5.43 -11.74 14.51
CA LEU A 103 5.08 -12.41 13.25
C LEU A 103 3.90 -13.38 13.39
N GLU A 104 3.80 -14.07 14.53
CA GLU A 104 2.79 -15.09 14.77
C GLU A 104 1.50 -14.56 15.42
N HIS A 105 1.61 -13.53 16.27
CA HIS A 105 0.51 -13.07 17.13
C HIS A 105 0.08 -11.62 16.90
N ALA A 106 0.68 -10.87 15.96
CA ALA A 106 0.17 -9.56 15.58
C ALA A 106 -1.27 -9.67 15.07
N GLN A 107 -2.19 -8.91 15.68
CA GLN A 107 -3.61 -8.99 15.39
C GLN A 107 -4.24 -7.62 15.17
N PHE A 108 -5.23 -7.59 14.29
CA PHE A 108 -6.14 -6.48 14.11
C PHE A 108 -7.56 -7.03 14.02
N ASN A 109 -8.47 -6.53 14.86
CA ASN A 109 -9.84 -7.04 14.96
C ASN A 109 -9.93 -8.58 15.06
N ALA A 110 -9.10 -9.17 15.93
CA ALA A 110 -8.97 -10.61 16.14
C ALA A 110 -8.50 -11.43 14.91
N MET A 111 -8.10 -10.78 13.82
CA MET A 111 -7.49 -11.43 12.67
C MET A 111 -5.97 -11.23 12.72
N CYS A 112 -5.22 -12.29 12.44
CA CYS A 112 -3.76 -12.22 12.38
C CYS A 112 -3.31 -11.42 11.14
N VAL A 113 -2.27 -10.59 11.30
CA VAL A 113 -1.81 -9.65 10.27
C VAL A 113 -0.83 -10.28 9.29
N PHE A 114 0.20 -10.97 9.82
CA PHE A 114 1.31 -11.51 9.02
C PHE A 114 1.22 -13.02 8.78
N TYR A 115 0.31 -13.69 9.47
CA TYR A 115 0.15 -15.14 9.46
C TYR A 115 -1.32 -15.47 9.33
N ASN A 116 -1.65 -16.47 8.53
CA ASN A 116 -2.99 -17.01 8.42
C ASN A 116 -3.06 -18.32 9.22
N PRO A 117 -3.77 -18.36 10.36
CA PRO A 117 -3.87 -19.57 11.18
C PRO A 117 -4.66 -20.71 10.51
N GLU A 118 -5.57 -20.39 9.59
CA GLU A 118 -6.42 -21.37 8.90
C GLU A 118 -5.65 -22.10 7.81
N THR A 119 -4.91 -21.36 6.96
CA THR A 119 -4.11 -21.93 5.88
C THR A 119 -2.70 -22.31 6.31
N LYS A 120 -2.27 -21.86 7.50
CA LYS A 120 -0.90 -21.94 8.01
C LYS A 120 0.13 -21.25 7.10
N GLU A 121 -0.32 -20.26 6.34
CA GLU A 121 0.53 -19.51 5.42
C GLU A 121 1.03 -18.21 6.05
N SER A 122 2.25 -17.83 5.70
CA SER A 122 2.90 -16.57 6.10
C SER A 122 2.42 -15.35 5.32
N PHE A 123 1.15 -15.34 4.94
CA PHE A 123 0.52 -14.18 4.35
C PHE A 123 -0.97 -14.16 4.68
N ASN A 124 -1.53 -12.96 4.71
CA ASN A 124 -2.97 -12.77 4.77
C ASN A 124 -3.43 -11.84 3.64
N ILE A 125 -4.63 -12.10 3.12
CA ILE A 125 -5.24 -11.35 2.03
C ILE A 125 -6.49 -10.65 2.55
N TYR A 126 -6.51 -9.33 2.45
CA TYR A 126 -7.64 -8.50 2.83
C TYR A 126 -8.36 -8.01 1.57
N PRO A 127 -9.60 -8.47 1.31
CA PRO A 127 -10.41 -7.93 0.24
C PRO A 127 -10.95 -6.56 0.65
N VAL A 128 -10.75 -5.56 -0.21
CA VAL A 128 -11.17 -4.18 -0.01
C VAL A 128 -12.03 -3.75 -1.19
N THR A 129 -13.26 -3.33 -0.90
CA THR A 129 -14.14 -2.76 -1.92
C THR A 129 -13.83 -1.27 -2.05
N LEU A 130 -13.14 -0.89 -3.13
CA LEU A 130 -12.80 0.50 -3.39
C LEU A 130 -13.97 1.26 -4.06
N SER A 131 -14.83 0.58 -4.82
CA SER A 131 -15.95 1.18 -5.56
C SER A 131 -17.08 0.15 -5.72
N PRO A 132 -18.36 0.58 -5.76
CA PRO A 132 -19.50 -0.33 -5.92
C PRO A 132 -19.50 -1.17 -7.21
N SER A 133 -18.72 -0.76 -8.21
CA SER A 133 -18.76 -1.31 -9.58
C SER A 133 -17.50 -2.07 -10.00
N GLU A 134 -16.52 -2.17 -9.11
CA GLU A 134 -15.22 -2.73 -9.41
C GLU A 134 -14.97 -4.03 -8.65
N PRO A 135 -14.13 -4.93 -9.20
CA PRO A 135 -13.69 -6.09 -8.46
C PRO A 135 -12.98 -5.67 -7.17
N THR A 136 -13.12 -6.49 -6.13
CA THR A 136 -12.48 -6.24 -4.83
C THR A 136 -10.97 -6.18 -5.00
N TYR A 137 -10.39 -5.07 -4.53
CA TYR A 137 -8.96 -4.90 -4.44
C TYR A 137 -8.42 -5.82 -3.35
N LYS A 138 -7.22 -6.38 -3.55
CA LYS A 138 -6.63 -7.35 -2.62
C LYS A 138 -5.35 -6.78 -2.03
N ILE A 139 -5.40 -6.42 -0.76
CA ILE A 139 -4.21 -6.08 0.01
C ILE A 139 -3.60 -7.37 0.51
N THR A 140 -2.33 -7.61 0.19
CA THR A 140 -1.63 -8.82 0.65
C THR A 140 -0.46 -8.43 1.54
N ILE A 141 -0.53 -8.81 2.81
CA ILE A 141 0.53 -8.60 3.78
C ILE A 141 1.24 -9.94 3.99
N GLN A 142 2.56 -9.99 3.83
CA GLN A 142 3.32 -11.24 3.84
C GLN A 142 4.53 -11.16 4.78
N SER A 143 4.72 -12.20 5.59
CA SER A 143 5.97 -12.49 6.30
C SER A 143 6.84 -13.53 5.56
N LYS A 144 6.32 -14.14 4.49
CA LYS A 144 7.03 -15.18 3.72
C LYS A 144 8.40 -14.72 3.21
N ASN A 145 8.53 -13.45 2.85
CA ASN A 145 9.78 -12.87 2.33
C ASN A 145 10.87 -12.73 3.39
N PHE A 146 10.55 -12.85 4.68
CA PHE A 146 11.56 -12.91 5.74
C PHE A 146 12.34 -14.21 5.72
N GLY A 147 11.84 -15.24 5.01
CA GLY A 147 12.53 -16.50 4.82
C GLY A 147 12.64 -17.28 6.12
N PHE A 148 11.77 -18.28 6.32
CA PHE A 148 11.87 -19.19 7.46
C PHE A 148 13.27 -19.80 7.62
N LYS A 149 13.97 -20.03 6.50
CA LYS A 149 15.36 -20.49 6.50
C LYS A 149 16.33 -19.46 7.08
N VAL A 150 16.15 -18.17 6.79
CA VAL A 150 17.00 -17.09 7.32
C VAL A 150 16.75 -16.90 8.82
N LEU A 151 15.48 -16.97 9.24
CA LEU A 151 15.12 -16.94 10.66
C LEU A 151 15.69 -18.16 11.42
N ASP A 152 15.61 -19.35 10.84
CA ASP A 152 16.19 -20.58 11.42
C ASP A 152 17.72 -20.50 11.48
N GLU A 153 18.39 -20.02 10.43
CA GLU A 153 19.85 -19.82 10.42
C GLU A 153 20.28 -18.76 11.43
N LEU A 154 19.50 -17.68 11.59
CA LEU A 154 19.75 -16.67 12.62
C LEU A 154 19.62 -17.26 14.02
N SER A 155 18.59 -18.07 14.28
CA SER A 155 18.43 -18.74 15.57
C SER A 155 19.63 -19.64 15.90
N LYS A 156 20.22 -20.28 14.88
CA LYS A 156 21.39 -21.16 15.01
C LYS A 156 22.71 -20.39 15.19
N SER A 157 22.79 -19.17 14.67
CA SER A 157 23.97 -18.30 14.78
C SER A 157 24.07 -17.57 16.12
N LEU A 158 23.04 -17.61 16.96
CA LEU A 158 23.06 -17.04 18.32
C LEU A 158 23.95 -17.88 19.27
N ARG A 159 25.27 -17.83 19.06
CA ARG A 159 26.29 -18.55 19.82
C ARG A 159 27.39 -17.59 20.28
N PRO A 160 28.01 -17.82 21.46
CA PRO A 160 29.02 -16.93 22.04
C PRO A 160 30.39 -17.10 21.35
N ASP A 161 30.43 -16.91 20.04
CA ASP A 161 31.61 -17.08 19.20
C ASP A 161 31.66 -16.01 18.10
N VAL A 162 32.85 -15.49 17.82
CA VAL A 162 33.04 -14.35 16.92
C VAL A 162 32.67 -14.68 15.48
N GLU A 163 32.91 -15.90 15.02
CA GLU A 163 32.57 -16.32 13.66
C GLU A 163 31.05 -16.34 13.47
N TYR A 164 30.33 -16.90 14.43
CA TYR A 164 28.86 -16.96 14.42
C TYR A 164 28.22 -15.57 14.56
N MET A 165 28.82 -14.64 15.32
CA MET A 165 28.36 -13.25 15.39
C MET A 165 28.49 -12.54 14.05
N ASN A 166 29.61 -12.71 13.34
CA ASN A 166 29.81 -12.12 12.01
C ASN A 166 28.84 -12.70 10.97
N MET A 167 28.59 -14.02 11.00
CA MET A 167 27.56 -14.64 10.17
C MET A 167 26.16 -14.08 10.49
N GLY A 168 25.85 -13.93 11.78
CA GLY A 168 24.59 -13.38 12.25
C GLY A 168 24.32 -11.96 11.73
N ILE A 169 25.34 -11.09 11.66
CA ILE A 169 25.21 -9.72 11.12
C ILE A 169 24.69 -9.75 9.69
N GLY A 170 25.26 -10.61 8.83
CA GLY A 170 24.82 -10.74 7.44
C GLY A 170 23.37 -11.25 7.33
N LEU A 171 22.97 -12.19 8.18
CA LEU A 171 21.59 -12.69 8.23
C LEU A 171 20.60 -11.61 8.69
N VAL A 172 20.96 -10.83 9.71
CA VAL A 172 20.14 -9.72 10.20
C VAL A 172 20.00 -8.62 9.14
N ASP A 173 21.05 -8.33 8.38
CA ASP A 173 20.99 -7.35 7.29
C ASP A 173 20.02 -7.79 6.17
N VAL A 174 20.02 -9.07 5.81
CA VAL A 174 19.03 -9.63 4.86
C VAL A 174 17.60 -9.54 5.40
N LEU A 175 17.39 -9.83 6.70
CA LEU A 175 16.07 -9.70 7.32
C LEU A 175 15.60 -8.25 7.37
N LEU A 176 16.49 -7.31 7.70
CA LEU A 176 16.19 -5.88 7.72
C LEU A 176 15.78 -5.37 6.35
N GLU A 177 16.47 -5.79 5.28
CA GLU A 177 16.08 -5.45 3.91
C GLU A 177 14.68 -5.98 3.60
N ALA A 178 14.38 -7.24 3.92
CA ALA A 178 13.08 -7.83 3.70
C ALA A 178 11.94 -7.12 4.47
N VAL A 179 12.18 -6.76 5.74
CA VAL A 179 11.23 -6.00 6.58
C VAL A 179 10.99 -4.60 6.01
N CYS A 180 12.05 -3.91 5.56
CA CYS A 180 11.93 -2.59 4.93
C CYS A 180 11.14 -2.65 3.62
N MET A 181 11.32 -3.71 2.82
CA MET A 181 10.56 -3.91 1.58
C MET A 181 9.07 -4.15 1.84
N GLU A 182 8.72 -4.96 2.84
CA GLU A 182 7.31 -5.17 3.20
C GLU A 182 6.69 -3.89 3.81
N ALA A 183 7.45 -3.13 4.60
CA ALA A 183 7.01 -1.83 5.12
C ALA A 183 6.74 -0.82 3.99
N ALA A 184 7.62 -0.74 2.98
CA ALA A 184 7.41 0.10 1.81
C ALA A 184 6.15 -0.31 1.03
N LYS A 185 5.88 -1.61 0.93
CA LYS A 185 4.66 -2.12 0.29
C LYS A 185 3.39 -1.75 1.07
N ILE A 186 3.41 -1.84 2.41
CA ILE A 186 2.27 -1.41 3.24
C ILE A 186 2.06 0.10 3.13
N ALA A 187 3.13 0.90 3.11
CA ALA A 187 3.05 2.34 2.90
C ALA A 187 2.44 2.68 1.52
N ALA A 188 2.82 1.97 0.46
CA ALA A 188 2.20 2.11 -0.86
C ALA A 188 0.68 1.85 -0.84
N TYR A 189 0.26 0.80 -0.13
CA TYR A 189 -1.17 0.52 0.07
C TYR A 189 -1.87 1.60 0.89
N GLN A 190 -1.22 2.17 1.91
CA GLN A 190 -1.77 3.27 2.70
C GLN A 190 -2.06 4.49 1.82
N SER A 191 -1.08 4.92 1.02
CA SER A 191 -1.26 6.07 0.11
C SER A 191 -2.45 5.85 -0.83
N ARG A 192 -2.57 4.65 -1.41
CA ARG A 192 -3.72 4.32 -2.27
C ARG A 192 -5.04 4.35 -1.53
N VAL A 193 -5.12 3.78 -0.32
CA VAL A 193 -6.35 3.77 0.49
C VAL A 193 -6.74 5.19 0.91
N GLU A 194 -5.78 6.04 1.29
CA GLU A 194 -6.04 7.45 1.62
C GLU A 194 -6.68 8.20 0.45
N PHE A 195 -6.13 8.05 -0.76
CA PHE A 195 -6.74 8.61 -1.96
C PHE A 195 -8.14 8.03 -2.19
N ALA A 196 -8.29 6.69 -2.10
CA ALA A 196 -9.59 6.04 -2.28
C ALA A 196 -10.65 6.54 -1.28
N VAL A 197 -10.28 6.83 -0.03
CA VAL A 197 -11.17 7.45 0.98
C VAL A 197 -11.58 8.85 0.53
N LYS A 198 -10.62 9.70 0.15
CA LYS A 198 -10.91 11.07 -0.34
C LYS A 198 -11.88 11.04 -1.52
N PHE A 199 -11.63 10.14 -2.47
CA PHE A 199 -12.48 9.93 -3.64
C PHE A 199 -13.90 9.49 -3.25
N ALA A 200 -14.01 8.49 -2.38
CA ALA A 200 -15.31 7.99 -1.93
C ALA A 200 -16.11 9.07 -1.16
N SER A 201 -15.43 9.89 -0.36
CA SER A 201 -16.02 11.01 0.37
C SER A 201 -16.55 12.10 -0.56
N VAL A 202 -15.82 12.46 -1.62
CA VAL A 202 -16.29 13.43 -2.62
C VAL A 202 -17.57 12.92 -3.29
N ILE A 203 -17.61 11.64 -3.65
CA ILE A 203 -18.79 11.01 -4.24
C ILE A 203 -19.98 10.98 -3.27
N GLN A 204 -19.73 10.66 -2.00
CA GLN A 204 -20.78 10.59 -0.96
C GLN A 204 -21.55 11.92 -0.83
N THR A 205 -20.90 13.06 -1.05
CA THR A 205 -21.55 14.38 -0.94
C THR A 205 -22.64 14.63 -2.00
N GLY A 206 -22.70 13.84 -3.08
CA GLY A 206 -23.85 13.77 -4.01
C GLY A 206 -24.13 15.02 -4.87
N ASN A 207 -23.36 16.11 -4.71
CA ASN A 207 -23.53 17.34 -5.50
C ASN A 207 -22.65 17.30 -6.75
N TYR A 208 -23.15 16.71 -7.84
CA TYR A 208 -22.48 16.62 -9.14
C TYR A 208 -22.43 17.96 -9.91
N ASN A 209 -21.97 19.02 -9.24
CA ASN A 209 -21.84 20.38 -9.78
C ASN A 209 -20.38 20.66 -10.21
N ASP A 210 -20.09 21.87 -10.67
CA ASP A 210 -18.72 22.33 -10.99
C ASP A 210 -17.72 22.12 -9.82
N ALA A 211 -18.20 22.19 -8.58
CA ALA A 211 -17.43 21.89 -7.38
C ALA A 211 -16.97 20.41 -7.29
N PHE A 212 -17.78 19.47 -7.76
CA PHE A 212 -17.41 18.05 -7.83
C PHE A 212 -16.32 17.81 -8.87
N ILE A 213 -16.46 18.42 -10.06
CA ILE A 213 -15.45 18.33 -11.13
C ILE A 213 -14.12 18.91 -10.63
N LYS A 214 -14.15 20.08 -9.96
CA LYS A 214 -12.98 20.70 -9.34
C LYS A 214 -12.35 19.85 -8.23
N GLY A 215 -13.18 19.19 -7.41
CA GLY A 215 -12.70 18.26 -6.39
C GLY A 215 -11.98 17.05 -7.01
N MET A 216 -12.56 16.47 -8.05
CA MET A 216 -11.98 15.31 -8.75
C MET A 216 -10.70 15.67 -9.51
N THR A 217 -10.67 16.80 -10.21
CA THR A 217 -9.43 17.26 -10.87
C THR A 217 -8.35 17.59 -9.84
N GLY A 218 -8.71 18.17 -8.70
CA GLY A 218 -7.79 18.41 -7.59
C GLY A 218 -7.14 17.13 -7.05
N LEU A 219 -7.93 16.06 -6.85
CA LEU A 219 -7.40 14.75 -6.42
C LEU A 219 -6.45 14.14 -7.47
N ASN A 220 -6.79 14.22 -8.76
CA ASN A 220 -5.91 13.77 -9.84
C ASN A 220 -4.57 14.53 -9.82
N ILE A 221 -4.61 15.85 -9.66
CA ILE A 221 -3.40 16.69 -9.55
C ILE A 221 -2.59 16.31 -8.31
N GLU A 222 -3.23 16.00 -7.18
CA GLU A 222 -2.55 15.59 -5.95
C GLU A 222 -1.76 14.28 -6.15
N ILE A 223 -2.41 13.27 -6.74
CA ILE A 223 -1.76 11.99 -7.05
C ILE A 223 -0.61 12.18 -8.05
N GLU A 224 -0.83 12.95 -9.12
CA GLU A 224 0.21 13.20 -10.12
C GLU A 224 1.39 14.00 -9.56
N THR A 225 1.12 14.95 -8.66
CA THR A 225 2.18 15.69 -7.95
C THR A 225 2.97 14.74 -7.06
N ARG A 226 2.31 13.81 -6.35
CA ARG A 226 3.01 12.78 -5.57
C ARG A 226 3.88 11.88 -6.45
N ILE A 227 3.35 11.39 -7.57
CA ILE A 227 4.12 10.62 -8.56
C ILE A 227 5.33 11.41 -9.05
N PHE A 228 5.17 12.72 -9.32
CA PHE A 228 6.29 13.57 -9.72
C PHE A 228 7.36 13.68 -8.63
N THR A 229 6.97 13.87 -7.37
CA THR A 229 7.94 13.91 -6.26
C THR A 229 8.72 12.59 -6.14
N LEU A 230 8.05 11.46 -6.29
CA LEU A 230 8.69 10.13 -6.27
C LEU A 230 9.62 9.91 -7.48
N ALA A 231 9.23 10.41 -8.66
CA ALA A 231 10.08 10.38 -9.84
C ALA A 231 11.36 11.21 -9.63
N VAL A 232 11.25 12.41 -9.05
CA VAL A 232 12.39 13.27 -8.70
C VAL A 232 13.30 12.59 -7.66
N MET A 233 12.71 12.00 -6.61
CA MET A 233 13.47 11.26 -5.61
C MET A 233 14.27 10.12 -6.25
N SER A 234 13.60 9.25 -7.01
CA SER A 234 14.26 8.09 -7.63
C SER A 234 15.28 8.44 -8.72
N ALA A 235 15.12 9.58 -9.40
CA ALA A 235 16.08 10.11 -10.38
C ALA A 235 17.37 10.59 -9.73
N ASN A 236 17.34 10.95 -8.45
CA ASN A 236 18.53 11.37 -7.74
C ASN A 236 19.54 10.21 -7.60
N GLY A 237 20.83 10.51 -7.79
CA GLY A 237 21.93 9.54 -7.68
C GLY A 237 22.21 9.05 -6.26
N ILE A 238 21.57 9.66 -5.25
CA ILE A 238 21.75 9.30 -3.82
C ILE A 238 21.00 8.00 -3.46
N TYR A 239 19.86 7.72 -4.11
CA TYR A 239 19.04 6.56 -3.75
C TYR A 239 19.65 5.27 -4.29
N SER A 240 19.75 4.26 -3.41
CA SER A 240 20.23 2.93 -3.78
C SER A 240 19.22 2.19 -4.68
N SER A 241 19.62 1.06 -5.25
CA SER A 241 18.71 0.21 -6.01
C SER A 241 17.53 -0.28 -5.18
N VAL A 242 17.75 -0.57 -3.89
CA VAL A 242 16.70 -1.02 -2.96
C VAL A 242 15.73 0.13 -2.66
N ASP A 243 16.23 1.33 -2.42
CA ASP A 243 15.37 2.49 -2.17
C ASP A 243 14.48 2.82 -3.38
N ARG A 244 15.03 2.68 -4.59
CA ARG A 244 14.25 2.83 -5.84
C ARG A 244 13.18 1.76 -5.99
N GLN A 245 13.44 0.52 -5.55
CA GLN A 245 12.42 -0.52 -5.52
C GLN A 245 11.30 -0.20 -4.53
N GLN A 246 11.61 0.38 -3.37
CA GLN A 246 10.60 0.84 -2.41
C GLN A 246 9.73 1.95 -3.03
N ILE A 247 10.35 2.94 -3.69
CA ILE A 247 9.64 4.01 -4.40
C ILE A 247 8.76 3.44 -5.54
N GLN A 248 9.25 2.42 -6.25
CA GLN A 248 8.50 1.78 -7.33
C GLN A 248 7.19 1.15 -6.84
N LEU A 249 7.15 0.59 -5.63
CA LEU A 249 5.93 0.02 -5.05
C LEU A 249 4.85 1.10 -4.90
N GLU A 250 5.20 2.25 -4.34
CA GLU A 250 4.27 3.38 -4.20
C GLU A 250 3.82 3.92 -5.57
N LEU A 251 4.76 4.09 -6.51
CA LEU A 251 4.44 4.52 -7.88
C LEU A 251 3.40 3.61 -8.54
N ASN A 252 3.57 2.29 -8.45
CA ASN A 252 2.64 1.33 -9.05
C ASN A 252 1.22 1.50 -8.52
N GLU A 253 1.07 1.62 -7.20
CA GLU A 253 -0.23 1.79 -6.55
C GLU A 253 -0.90 3.11 -6.94
N LEU A 254 -0.15 4.21 -7.03
CA LEU A 254 -0.67 5.51 -7.44
C LEU A 254 -1.07 5.55 -8.92
N PHE A 255 -0.30 4.91 -9.81
CA PHE A 255 -0.68 4.80 -11.23
C PHE A 255 -1.95 3.99 -11.44
N ASP A 256 -2.15 2.92 -10.66
CA ASP A 256 -3.38 2.13 -10.75
C ASP A 256 -4.58 2.86 -10.13
N GLU A 257 -4.36 3.69 -9.11
CA GLU A 257 -5.40 4.57 -8.57
C GLU A 257 -5.82 5.66 -9.56
N LEU A 258 -4.87 6.27 -10.28
CA LEU A 258 -5.19 7.22 -11.36
C LEU A 258 -6.06 6.59 -12.45
N LYS A 259 -5.69 5.39 -12.94
CA LYS A 259 -6.51 4.68 -13.95
C LYS A 259 -7.90 4.37 -13.43
N ARG A 260 -8.01 4.00 -12.15
CA ARG A 260 -9.28 3.77 -11.49
C ARG A 260 -10.14 5.04 -11.48
N TYR A 261 -9.57 6.20 -11.18
CA TYR A 261 -10.31 7.47 -11.17
C TYR A 261 -10.78 7.88 -12.56
N GLU A 262 -9.91 7.76 -13.57
CA GLU A 262 -10.28 8.02 -14.96
C GLU A 262 -11.44 7.11 -15.41
N LYS A 263 -11.39 5.83 -15.05
CA LYS A 263 -12.46 4.88 -15.39
C LYS A 263 -13.81 5.22 -14.74
N ILE A 264 -13.81 5.68 -13.49
CA ILE A 264 -15.06 5.96 -12.75
C ILE A 264 -15.62 7.34 -13.14
N THR A 265 -14.76 8.35 -13.29
CA THR A 265 -15.19 9.74 -13.49
C THR A 265 -15.26 10.14 -14.96
N GLY A 266 -14.56 9.43 -15.85
CA GLY A 266 -14.36 9.84 -17.24
C GLY A 266 -13.43 11.05 -17.41
N VAL A 267 -12.93 11.64 -16.33
CA VAL A 267 -11.98 12.76 -16.36
C VAL A 267 -10.61 12.21 -16.71
N LYS A 268 -10.08 12.64 -17.86
CA LYS A 268 -8.74 12.25 -18.29
C LYS A 268 -7.70 12.83 -17.34
N ASN A 269 -6.78 11.97 -16.91
CA ASN A 269 -5.63 12.37 -16.12
C ASN A 269 -4.63 13.14 -17.01
N MET A 270 -3.86 14.07 -16.43
CA MET A 270 -2.86 14.82 -17.21
C MET A 270 -1.77 13.86 -17.72
N SER A 271 -1.43 12.87 -16.91
CA SER A 271 -0.48 11.79 -17.17
C SER A 271 -0.86 10.85 -18.33
N GLY A 272 -2.10 10.88 -18.86
CA GLY A 272 -2.53 10.09 -20.01
C GLY A 272 -2.14 8.59 -19.91
N GLU A 273 -1.61 7.99 -20.98
CA GLU A 273 -1.18 6.57 -21.00
C GLU A 273 0.14 6.25 -20.27
N LEU A 274 0.66 7.14 -19.41
CA LEU A 274 1.90 6.85 -18.67
C LEU A 274 1.70 5.62 -17.80
N LYS A 275 2.41 4.54 -18.14
CA LYS A 275 2.53 3.36 -17.29
C LYS A 275 3.75 3.52 -16.40
N ALA A 276 3.61 3.10 -15.15
CA ALA A 276 4.75 2.88 -14.29
C ALA A 276 5.79 2.01 -15.03
N PRO A 277 7.08 2.39 -15.04
CA PRO A 277 8.12 1.50 -15.54
C PRO A 277 8.12 0.20 -14.72
N SER A 278 8.41 -0.94 -15.35
CA SER A 278 8.41 -2.24 -14.68
C SER A 278 9.56 -2.37 -13.67
N VAL A 279 10.67 -1.65 -13.90
CA VAL A 279 11.82 -1.55 -13.01
C VAL A 279 12.28 -0.10 -13.01
N LEU A 280 12.42 0.50 -11.84
CA LEU A 280 12.85 1.89 -11.69
C LEU A 280 14.37 1.98 -11.74
N THR A 281 14.95 2.03 -12.93
CA THR A 281 16.36 2.46 -13.06
C THR A 281 16.45 3.98 -12.95
N GLN A 282 17.62 4.52 -12.60
CA GLN A 282 17.82 5.97 -12.55
C GLN A 282 17.40 6.66 -13.84
N LYS A 283 17.78 6.07 -14.98
CA LYS A 283 17.48 6.59 -16.31
C LYS A 283 15.98 6.56 -16.61
N ASP A 284 15.28 5.54 -16.14
CA ASP A 284 13.82 5.44 -16.27
C ASP A 284 13.11 6.47 -15.39
N SER A 285 13.61 6.72 -14.18
CA SER A 285 13.13 7.79 -13.31
C SER A 285 13.34 9.18 -13.89
N GLU A 286 14.52 9.46 -14.43
CA GLU A 286 14.82 10.74 -15.10
C GLU A 286 13.88 10.95 -16.28
N LYS A 287 13.64 9.90 -17.08
CA LYS A 287 12.69 9.95 -18.19
C LYS A 287 11.25 10.19 -17.70
N LEU A 288 10.83 9.51 -16.65
CA LEU A 288 9.50 9.69 -16.05
C LEU A 288 9.32 11.13 -15.53
N MET A 289 10.34 11.66 -14.84
CA MET A 289 10.36 13.03 -14.34
C MET A 289 10.22 14.04 -15.47
N LEU A 290 11.00 13.90 -16.55
CA LEU A 290 10.92 14.79 -17.71
C LEU A 290 9.55 14.73 -18.38
N LEU A 291 9.01 13.53 -18.58
CA LEU A 291 7.67 13.35 -19.18
C LEU A 291 6.58 14.00 -18.32
N MET A 292 6.62 13.82 -17.00
CA MET A 292 5.67 14.46 -16.10
C MET A 292 5.80 15.99 -16.13
N ALA A 293 7.03 16.52 -16.09
CA ALA A 293 7.29 17.96 -16.15
C ALA A 293 6.76 18.59 -17.45
N GLU A 294 6.96 17.94 -18.60
CA GLU A 294 6.39 18.39 -19.88
C GLU A 294 4.86 18.43 -19.85
N LYS A 295 4.23 17.45 -19.21
CA LYS A 295 2.76 17.38 -19.12
C LYS A 295 2.19 18.45 -18.19
N PHE A 296 2.82 18.70 -17.04
CA PHE A 296 2.46 19.82 -16.16
C PHE A 296 2.60 21.17 -16.88
N ALA A 297 3.67 21.36 -17.67
CA ALA A 297 3.86 22.58 -18.44
C ALA A 297 2.77 22.79 -19.51
N LYS A 298 2.37 21.73 -20.21
CA LYS A 298 1.29 21.79 -21.21
C LYS A 298 -0.07 22.11 -20.58
N HIS A 299 -0.38 21.54 -19.42
CA HIS A 299 -1.64 21.84 -18.73
C HIS A 299 -1.71 23.32 -18.32
N LYS A 300 -0.62 23.85 -17.74
CA LYS A 300 -0.53 25.28 -17.38
C LYS A 300 -0.61 26.21 -18.60
N GLY A 301 -0.09 25.78 -19.74
CA GLY A 301 -0.15 26.53 -21.00
C GLY A 301 -1.54 26.59 -21.65
N ASN A 302 -2.45 25.66 -21.32
CA ASN A 302 -3.82 25.63 -21.81
C ASN A 302 -4.81 26.41 -20.92
N GLU A 303 -4.38 26.89 -19.75
CA GLU A 303 -5.19 27.70 -18.81
C GLU A 303 -5.04 29.22 -19.02
N ASN A 304 -4.20 29.66 -19.97
CA ASN A 304 -4.03 31.07 -20.39
C ASN A 304 -4.67 31.32 -21.77
#